data_AF-A0A3D1QSJ3-F1
#
_entry.id   AF-A0A3D1QSJ3-F1
#
_cell.length_a   1.000
_cell.length_b   1.000
_cell.length_c   1.000
_cell.angle_alpha   90.00
_cell.angle_beta   90.00
_cell.angle_gamma   90.00
#
_symmetry.space_group_name_H-M   'P 1'
#
loop_
_entity.id
_entity.type
_entity.pdbx_description
1 polymer ?
#
loop_
_entity_poly.entity_id
_entity_poly.type
_entity_poly.pdbx_seq_one_letter_code
_entity_poly.pdbx_strand_id
1 'polypeptide(L)'
;MQRAFPLVLGLLVAGALAGCSEPEPPNTSTCGNGRLDDGEQCDPGIESGVGACPKSCDDGLACSTDRMIGTPEACTARCSNEPTIHCIDKDGCCPVGCSTLTDSDCQPRCGNGIPEPGEVCDGNCPTS
;
A
#
# COMPACT_ATOMS: atom_id res chain seq x y z
N MET A 1 34.80 -42.41 -58.40
CA MET A 1 33.46 -42.59 -58.96
C MET A 1 32.52 -41.63 -58.24
N GLN A 2 32.19 -40.52 -58.91
CA GLN A 2 31.24 -39.51 -58.45
C GLN A 2 29.89 -40.15 -58.11
N ARG A 3 29.36 -39.90 -56.90
CA ARG A 3 27.91 -39.95 -56.66
C ARG A 3 27.48 -38.69 -55.93
N ALA A 4 26.75 -37.87 -56.69
CA ALA A 4 26.15 -36.62 -56.27
C ALA A 4 25.16 -36.86 -55.12
N PHE A 5 25.29 -36.06 -54.05
CA PHE A 5 24.25 -35.93 -53.02
C PHE A 5 23.25 -34.86 -53.50
N PRO A 6 21.95 -35.17 -53.62
CA PRO A 6 20.96 -34.17 -53.92
C PRO A 6 20.72 -33.31 -52.66
N LEU A 7 20.63 -32.02 -52.92
CA LEU A 7 20.35 -30.94 -51.99
C LEU A 7 18.96 -31.15 -51.37
N VAL A 8 18.88 -31.66 -50.13
CA VAL A 8 17.62 -31.71 -49.37
C VAL A 8 17.44 -30.37 -48.66
N LEU A 9 16.59 -29.56 -49.28
CA LEU A 9 15.98 -28.36 -48.75
C LEU A 9 14.87 -28.76 -47.75
N GLY A 10 14.89 -28.17 -46.54
CA GLY A 10 13.87 -28.33 -45.49
C GLY A 10 14.41 -29.09 -44.28
N LEU A 11 14.31 -28.64 -43.04
CA LEU A 11 13.37 -27.74 -42.41
C LEU A 11 14.12 -27.08 -41.24
N LEU A 12 14.23 -25.75 -41.24
CA LEU A 12 14.59 -25.00 -40.03
C LEU A 12 13.47 -25.27 -39.00
N VAL A 13 13.68 -26.23 -38.11
CA VAL A 13 12.91 -26.29 -36.88
C VAL A 13 13.37 -25.07 -36.10
N ALA A 14 12.63 -23.97 -36.25
CA ALA A 14 12.64 -22.89 -35.30
C ALA A 14 12.23 -23.51 -33.96
N GLY A 15 13.24 -23.94 -33.20
CA GLY A 15 13.10 -24.30 -31.80
C GLY A 15 12.70 -23.04 -31.08
N ALA A 16 11.40 -22.75 -31.10
CA ALA A 16 10.79 -21.87 -30.14
C ALA A 16 11.20 -22.43 -28.78
N LEU A 17 12.11 -21.74 -28.11
CA LEU A 17 12.18 -21.72 -26.66
C LEU A 17 10.84 -21.12 -26.20
N ALA A 18 9.76 -21.89 -26.35
CA ALA A 18 8.59 -21.77 -25.53
C ALA A 18 9.14 -22.08 -24.15
N GLY A 19 9.48 -21.01 -23.42
CA GLY A 19 9.65 -21.10 -21.98
C GLY A 19 8.49 -21.93 -21.48
N CYS A 20 8.79 -22.94 -20.67
CA CYS A 20 7.77 -23.70 -19.98
C CYS A 20 6.93 -22.68 -19.20
N SER A 21 5.84 -22.19 -19.78
CA SER A 21 4.71 -21.74 -19.01
C SER A 21 4.16 -23.03 -18.43
N GLU A 22 4.83 -23.49 -17.36
CA GLU A 22 4.25 -24.46 -16.45
C GLU A 22 2.86 -23.91 -16.14
N PRO A 23 1.79 -24.65 -16.48
CA PRO A 23 0.47 -24.25 -16.05
C PRO A 23 0.56 -24.15 -14.54
N GLU A 24 0.38 -22.94 -14.01
CA GLU A 24 0.35 -22.77 -12.56
C GLU A 24 -0.65 -23.80 -12.02
N PRO A 25 -0.28 -24.59 -10.99
CA PRO A 25 -1.22 -25.52 -10.39
C PRO A 25 -2.50 -24.75 -10.09
N PRO A 26 -3.70 -25.37 -10.18
CA PRO A 26 -4.93 -24.66 -9.85
C PRO A 26 -4.71 -24.02 -8.49
N ASN A 27 -4.68 -22.69 -8.41
CA ASN A 27 -4.51 -21.97 -7.16
C ASN A 27 -5.67 -22.38 -6.27
N THR A 28 -5.44 -23.38 -5.41
CA THR A 28 -6.43 -23.89 -4.47
C THR A 28 -6.48 -22.99 -3.24
N SER A 29 -6.33 -21.67 -3.42
CA SER A 29 -6.50 -20.68 -2.37
C SER A 29 -7.89 -20.85 -1.80
N THR A 30 -7.97 -21.58 -0.70
CA THR A 30 -9.22 -22.01 -0.10
C THR A 30 -9.42 -21.16 1.11
N CYS A 31 -10.01 -20.00 0.87
CA CYS A 31 -10.22 -19.02 1.90
C CYS A 31 -10.98 -19.58 3.11
N GLY A 32 -10.43 -19.35 4.30
CA GLY A 32 -10.96 -19.82 5.58
C GLY A 32 -10.53 -21.23 5.95
N ASN A 33 -9.46 -21.75 5.36
CA ASN A 33 -8.91 -23.07 5.68
C ASN A 33 -7.89 -23.05 6.84
N GLY A 34 -7.59 -21.86 7.38
CA GLY A 34 -6.62 -21.67 8.46
C GLY A 34 -5.16 -21.68 8.00
N ARG A 35 -4.89 -21.40 6.72
CA ARG A 35 -3.56 -21.29 6.13
C ARG A 35 -3.52 -20.07 5.21
N LEU A 36 -2.35 -19.45 5.08
CA LEU A 36 -2.14 -18.40 4.10
C LEU A 36 -1.67 -19.05 2.80
N ASP A 37 -2.57 -19.15 1.82
CA ASP A 37 -2.30 -19.76 0.52
C ASP A 37 -1.80 -18.71 -0.51
N ASP A 38 -1.22 -19.18 -1.62
CA ASP A 38 -0.76 -18.30 -2.69
C ASP A 38 -1.94 -17.52 -3.30
N GLY A 39 -1.84 -16.19 -3.27
CA GLY A 39 -2.88 -15.27 -3.75
C GLY A 39 -3.83 -14.75 -2.66
N GLU A 40 -3.71 -15.23 -1.42
CA GLU A 40 -4.43 -14.66 -0.28
C GLU A 40 -3.65 -13.53 0.39
N GLN A 41 -4.38 -12.50 0.84
CA GLN A 41 -3.81 -11.44 1.67
C GLN A 41 -3.84 -11.82 3.15
N CYS A 42 -4.81 -12.65 3.53
CA CYS A 42 -5.02 -13.17 4.87
C CYS A 42 -6.02 -14.33 4.82
N ASP A 43 -6.11 -15.14 5.88
CA ASP A 43 -7.10 -16.19 6.04
C ASP A 43 -7.87 -16.02 7.37
N PRO A 44 -9.23 -16.04 7.36
CA PRO A 44 -10.04 -15.82 8.56
C PRO A 44 -10.04 -17.02 9.53
N GLY A 45 -9.62 -18.21 9.09
CA GLY A 45 -9.39 -19.38 9.93
C GLY A 45 -8.07 -19.32 10.71
N ILE A 46 -7.18 -18.37 10.41
CA ILE A 46 -6.01 -18.07 11.22
C ILE A 46 -6.40 -17.09 12.33
N GLU A 47 -6.48 -17.59 13.56
CA GLU A 47 -6.92 -16.82 14.72
C GLU A 47 -6.01 -15.64 15.09
N SER A 48 -4.70 -15.79 14.87
CA SER A 48 -3.69 -14.77 15.16
C SER A 48 -2.35 -15.09 14.50
N GLY A 49 -1.51 -14.06 14.31
CA GLY A 49 -0.17 -14.18 13.75
C GLY A 49 -0.11 -13.86 12.26
N VAL A 50 0.96 -14.29 11.62
CA VAL A 50 1.19 -14.05 10.19
C VAL A 50 0.11 -14.75 9.38
N GLY A 51 -0.53 -14.01 8.47
CA GLY A 51 -1.64 -14.50 7.65
C GLY A 51 -3.02 -14.37 8.28
N ALA A 52 -3.14 -13.97 9.55
CA ALA A 52 -4.46 -13.69 10.15
C ALA A 52 -5.10 -12.46 9.52
N CYS A 53 -6.41 -12.52 9.23
CA CYS A 53 -7.11 -11.35 8.73
C CYS A 53 -7.20 -10.22 9.77
N PRO A 54 -6.93 -8.96 9.36
CA PRO A 54 -6.97 -7.83 10.27
C PRO A 54 -8.40 -7.61 10.78
N LYS A 55 -8.53 -7.40 12.09
CA LYS A 55 -9.81 -7.04 12.75
C LYS A 55 -10.01 -5.52 12.85
N SER A 56 -8.90 -4.79 12.90
CA SER A 56 -8.83 -3.33 12.87
C SER A 56 -7.62 -2.92 12.04
N CYS A 57 -7.70 -1.75 11.41
CA CYS A 57 -6.59 -1.13 10.69
C CYS A 57 -5.97 0.07 11.39
N ASP A 58 -6.53 0.44 12.55
CA ASP A 58 -6.01 1.51 13.40
C ASP A 58 -4.56 1.21 13.80
N ASP A 59 -3.63 2.05 13.33
CA ASP A 59 -2.21 1.97 13.68
C ASP A 59 -1.82 2.89 14.85
N GLY A 60 -2.80 3.59 15.42
CA GLY A 60 -2.63 4.52 16.53
C GLY A 60 -2.03 5.87 16.12
N LEU A 61 -1.90 6.16 14.82
CA LEU A 61 -1.46 7.46 14.33
C LEU A 61 -2.68 8.32 13.97
N ALA A 62 -2.95 9.38 14.73
CA ALA A 62 -4.05 10.30 14.40
C ALA A 62 -3.92 10.93 12.99
N CYS A 63 -2.68 11.04 12.50
CA CYS A 63 -2.37 11.61 11.18
C CYS A 63 -2.38 10.59 10.02
N SER A 64 -2.99 9.43 10.19
CA SER A 64 -3.30 8.51 9.09
C SER A 64 -4.81 8.37 8.90
N THR A 65 -5.20 8.12 7.66
CA THR A 65 -6.52 7.58 7.35
C THR A 65 -6.37 6.07 7.19
N ASP A 66 -6.87 5.34 8.16
CA ASP A 66 -6.82 3.88 8.16
C ASP A 66 -8.07 3.31 7.50
N ARG A 67 -7.86 2.43 6.53
CA ARG A 67 -8.95 1.80 5.80
C ARG A 67 -8.71 0.32 5.61
N MET A 68 -9.75 -0.46 5.91
CA MET A 68 -9.82 -1.86 5.51
C MET A 68 -10.22 -1.96 4.04
N ILE A 69 -9.39 -2.63 3.24
CA ILE A 69 -9.65 -2.91 1.83
C ILE A 69 -9.89 -4.41 1.67
N GLY A 70 -10.92 -4.78 0.91
CA GLY A 70 -11.30 -6.19 0.73
C GLY A 70 -12.12 -6.71 1.91
N THR A 71 -12.29 -8.03 1.97
CA THR A 71 -13.03 -8.68 3.06
C THR A 71 -12.31 -9.93 3.57
N PRO A 72 -12.48 -10.29 4.86
CA PRO A 72 -11.91 -11.52 5.41
C PRO A 72 -12.48 -12.77 4.74
N GLU A 73 -13.76 -12.79 4.36
CA GLU A 73 -14.42 -13.94 3.73
C GLU A 73 -13.95 -14.19 2.29
N ALA A 74 -13.34 -13.18 1.66
CA ALA A 74 -12.71 -13.30 0.35
C ALA A 74 -11.18 -13.36 0.45
N CYS A 75 -10.62 -13.45 1.67
CA CYS A 75 -9.18 -13.50 1.92
C CYS A 75 -8.40 -12.36 1.25
N THR A 76 -9.07 -11.22 1.06
CA THR A 76 -8.53 -10.02 0.41
C THR A 76 -8.39 -8.86 1.38
N ALA A 77 -8.84 -9.05 2.64
CA ALA A 77 -8.75 -8.07 3.70
C ALA A 77 -7.28 -7.70 3.97
N ARG A 78 -7.01 -6.41 3.86
CA ARG A 78 -5.73 -5.80 4.21
C ARG A 78 -5.97 -4.38 4.69
N CYS A 79 -5.03 -3.89 5.48
CA CYS A 79 -5.04 -2.51 5.93
C CYS A 79 -4.28 -1.60 4.97
N SER A 80 -4.82 -0.41 4.78
CA SER A 80 -4.20 0.68 4.06
C SER A 80 -4.22 1.88 4.97
N ASN A 81 -3.03 2.34 5.35
CA ASN A 81 -2.86 3.48 6.25
C ASN A 81 -2.14 4.55 5.43
N GLU A 82 -2.89 5.56 5.01
CA GLU A 82 -2.38 6.65 4.19
C GLU A 82 -2.24 7.90 5.04
N PRO A 83 -1.10 8.60 5.02
CA PRO A 83 -0.97 9.87 5.73
C PRO A 83 -2.04 10.86 5.29
N THR A 84 -2.76 11.46 6.24
CA THR A 84 -3.68 12.57 5.94
C THR A 84 -2.93 13.89 5.97
N ILE A 85 -3.22 14.75 5.00
CA ILE A 85 -2.73 16.14 4.93
C ILE A 85 -3.86 17.15 5.17
N HIS A 86 -5.05 16.67 5.51
CA HIS A 86 -6.20 17.53 5.79
C HIS A 86 -6.09 18.09 7.21
N CYS A 87 -6.35 19.39 7.33
CA CYS A 87 -6.49 20.07 8.61
C CYS A 87 -7.94 19.84 9.11
N ILE A 88 -8.13 19.02 10.14
CA ILE A 88 -9.45 18.68 10.66
C ILE A 88 -9.47 18.96 12.16
N ASP A 89 -10.30 19.90 12.57
CA ASP A 89 -10.42 20.25 13.98
C ASP A 89 -10.81 19.04 14.86
N LYS A 90 -10.02 18.81 15.92
CA LYS A 90 -10.25 17.83 17.00
C LYS A 90 -10.09 16.38 16.55
N ASP A 91 -9.29 16.13 15.51
CA ASP A 91 -8.89 14.79 15.11
C ASP A 91 -7.60 14.31 15.81
N GLY A 92 -6.95 15.20 16.57
CA GLY A 92 -5.71 14.91 17.29
C GLY A 92 -4.47 14.87 16.39
N CYS A 93 -4.59 15.31 15.14
CA CYS A 93 -3.53 15.42 14.17
C CYS A 93 -3.19 16.88 13.86
N CYS A 94 -1.93 17.15 13.53
CA CYS A 94 -1.52 18.44 12.97
C CYS A 94 -0.55 18.18 11.80
N PRO A 95 -1.06 18.00 10.57
CA PRO A 95 -0.23 17.78 9.39
C PRO A 95 0.62 19.00 9.01
N VAL A 96 1.65 18.78 8.21
CA VAL A 96 2.46 19.88 7.65
C VAL A 96 1.59 20.76 6.75
N GLY A 97 1.59 22.07 7.01
CA GLY A 97 0.78 23.05 6.29
C GLY A 97 -0.51 23.45 7.04
N CYS A 98 -0.86 22.73 8.11
CA CYS A 98 -1.91 23.14 9.04
C CYS A 98 -1.35 24.07 10.12
N SER A 99 -2.21 24.95 10.61
CA SER A 99 -1.94 25.92 11.68
C SER A 99 -3.10 25.92 12.66
N THR A 100 -2.92 26.55 13.81
CA THR A 100 -3.98 26.80 14.82
C THR A 100 -5.23 27.49 14.26
N LEU A 101 -5.14 28.15 13.11
CA LEU A 101 -6.27 28.80 12.43
C LEU A 101 -7.11 27.85 11.58
N THR A 102 -6.50 26.76 11.12
CA THR A 102 -7.12 25.78 10.22
C THR A 102 -7.33 24.42 10.88
N ASP A 103 -6.68 24.20 12.02
CA ASP A 103 -6.71 22.97 12.80
C ASP A 103 -6.54 23.27 14.29
N SER A 104 -7.55 22.97 15.10
CA SER A 104 -7.52 23.21 16.55
C SER A 104 -6.54 22.33 17.33
N ASP A 105 -6.02 21.25 16.75
CA ASP A 105 -5.01 20.38 17.37
C ASP A 105 -3.58 20.86 17.10
N CYS A 106 -3.39 21.79 16.17
CA CYS A 106 -2.11 22.42 15.94
C CYS A 106 -1.72 23.39 17.07
N GLN A 107 -0.43 23.45 17.39
CA GLN A 107 0.15 24.47 18.26
C GLN A 107 0.74 25.61 17.41
N PRO A 108 0.79 26.86 17.94
CA PRO A 108 1.40 27.98 17.23
C PRO A 108 2.87 27.70 16.87
N ARG A 109 3.28 28.01 15.65
CA ARG A 109 4.64 27.77 15.13
C ARG A 109 5.21 29.00 14.43
N CYS A 110 6.11 29.69 15.13
CA CYS A 110 6.81 30.84 14.57
C CYS A 110 7.73 30.45 13.38
N GLY A 111 7.63 31.23 12.32
CA GLY A 111 8.32 31.08 11.04
C GLY A 111 7.59 30.23 10.00
N ASN A 112 6.29 29.97 10.13
CA ASN A 112 5.51 29.11 9.22
C ASN A 112 4.77 29.85 8.07
N GLY A 113 4.94 31.16 7.98
CA GLY A 113 4.26 32.08 7.06
C GLY A 113 2.95 32.68 7.58
N ILE A 114 2.45 32.30 8.77
CA ILE A 114 1.12 32.62 9.27
C ILE A 114 1.19 33.16 10.71
N PRO A 115 0.75 34.41 10.99
CA PRO A 115 0.64 34.89 12.36
C PRO A 115 -0.47 34.17 13.12
N GLU A 116 -0.11 33.32 14.06
CA GLU A 116 -1.04 32.52 14.86
C GLU A 116 -1.41 33.23 16.18
N PRO A 117 -2.56 32.90 16.81
CA PRO A 117 -2.93 33.47 18.11
C PRO A 117 -1.85 33.22 19.15
N GLY A 118 -1.30 34.30 19.72
CA GLY A 118 -0.19 34.25 20.67
C GLY A 118 1.17 34.60 20.06
N GLU A 119 1.26 34.73 18.75
CA GLU A 119 2.46 35.22 18.06
C GLU A 119 2.40 36.72 17.83
N VAL A 120 3.52 37.40 18.05
CA VAL A 120 3.66 38.85 17.76
C VAL A 120 3.86 39.09 16.26
N CYS A 121 4.58 38.16 15.63
CA CYS A 121 4.83 38.09 14.20
C CYS A 121 5.31 36.67 13.89
N ASP A 122 5.32 36.35 12.61
CA ASP A 122 5.73 35.05 12.13
C ASP A 122 7.05 35.16 11.33
N GLY A 123 8.16 35.35 12.06
CA GLY A 123 9.50 35.54 11.48
C GLY A 123 9.78 36.89 10.80
N ASN A 124 8.74 37.63 10.40
CA ASN A 124 8.85 38.95 9.76
C ASN A 124 8.58 40.11 10.73
N CYS A 125 8.98 39.97 11.99
CA CYS A 125 8.81 41.04 12.98
C CYS A 125 9.49 42.32 12.49
N PRO A 126 8.88 43.50 12.68
CA PRO A 126 9.59 44.76 12.52
C PRO A 126 10.82 44.73 13.43
N THR A 127 12.01 44.79 12.82
CA THR A 127 13.23 45.13 13.54
C THR A 127 13.16 46.64 13.72
N SER A 128 12.86 47.07 14.94
CA SER A 128 12.75 48.47 15.40
C SER A 128 13.58 49.48 14.63
#